data_AF-A0AAD5SQK0-F1
#
_entry.id   AF-A0AAD5SQK0-F1
#
_cell.length_a   1.000
_cell.length_b   1.000
_cell.length_c   1.000
_cell.angle_alpha   90.00
_cell.angle_beta   90.00
_cell.angle_gamma   90.00
#
_symmetry.space_group_name_H-M   'P 1'
#
loop_
_entity.id
_entity.type
_entity.pdbx_description
1 polymer ?
#
loop_
_entity_poly.entity_id
_entity_poly.type
_entity_poly.pdbx_seq_one_letter_code
_entity_poly.pdbx_strand_id
1 'polypeptide(L)'
;MEINERQVSRRKPGPKPKPLPAAERLRKNLETQRAFRQRKADKIAQLEARVAQLQTIVDAKQPDSNSSECDALRQRLLAAECENSILRQSGIAVDFKASFPTAAAASILQTCNLCKVEKARTLIALGQLQLLTNQVAELQQENETLKAMFGLDLSMPVNDLSLVGFRIDNSTPFSAFFASAGNFGLNMTTGIMPSSSQASNPISLTNTPINTVGKTTVEIYGAPEIQFAIIGIKSINSLKNCIYVDLYFDSFNAILTTVADKTTYKQFKLKALKLRAMILKACDTASKKKVLEMLWMIHKRNPDHFNHIRKLYGSAFEAQEEVDPIPSASVVNLEDVDPEQQTRISAVRQALLSIPSLRNEAESIETLCFFLFVNSYSPETQFTKITSIKHQLYAKCRENMEDSVN
;
A
#
# COMPACT_ATOMS: atom_id res chain seq x y z
N MET A 1 46.68 8.24 -5.91
CA MET A 1 46.31 8.49 -4.50
C MET A 1 46.75 7.28 -3.70
N GLU A 2 47.91 7.35 -3.07
CA GLU A 2 48.41 6.29 -2.20
C GLU A 2 47.63 6.30 -0.88
N ILE A 3 46.92 5.21 -0.60
CA ILE A 3 46.22 5.01 0.66
C ILE A 3 47.28 4.61 1.68
N ASN A 4 47.69 5.59 2.49
CA ASN A 4 48.66 5.41 3.57
C ASN A 4 47.98 4.63 4.72
N GLU A 5 48.14 3.30 4.72
CA GLU A 5 47.73 2.40 5.81
C GLU A 5 48.48 2.75 7.09
N ARG A 6 47.94 3.70 7.85
CA ARG A 6 48.40 3.96 9.21
C ARG A 6 48.08 2.74 10.07
N GLN A 7 49.12 1.95 10.34
CA GLN A 7 49.12 0.91 11.36
C GLN A 7 48.67 1.50 12.70
N VAL A 8 47.41 1.28 13.07
CA VAL A 8 46.88 1.64 14.38
C VAL A 8 47.46 0.66 15.39
N SER A 9 48.61 1.02 15.97
CA SER A 9 49.20 0.28 17.09
C SER A 9 48.15 0.14 18.20
N ARG A 10 47.80 -1.10 18.54
CA ARG A 10 46.85 -1.43 19.61
C ARG A 10 47.46 -1.06 20.95
N ARG A 11 47.25 0.18 21.39
CA ARG A 11 47.67 0.64 22.72
C ARG A 11 46.94 -0.19 23.78
N LYS A 12 47.71 -0.74 24.72
CA LYS A 12 47.19 -1.51 25.85
C LYS A 12 46.16 -0.66 26.62
N PRO A 13 45.02 -1.24 27.07
CA PRO A 13 44.00 -0.51 27.81
C PRO A 13 44.63 0.16 29.04
N GLY A 14 44.58 1.49 29.09
CA GLY A 14 45.05 2.23 30.25
C GLY A 14 44.24 1.87 31.51
N PRO A 15 44.80 2.10 32.70
CA PRO A 15 44.08 1.94 33.97
C PRO A 15 42.74 2.68 33.94
N LYS A 16 41.65 2.02 34.37
CA LYS A 16 40.33 2.65 34.43
C LYS A 16 40.38 3.87 35.36
N PRO A 17 39.89 5.04 34.94
CA PRO A 17 39.89 6.23 35.80
C PRO A 17 39.06 5.98 37.06
N LYS A 18 39.54 6.47 38.20
CA LYS A 18 38.81 6.39 39.48
C LYS A 18 37.44 7.08 39.32
N PRO A 19 36.35 6.50 39.84
CA PRO A 19 35.02 7.06 39.70
C PRO A 19 34.96 8.45 40.37
N LEU A 20 34.49 9.45 39.62
CA LEU A 20 34.30 10.80 40.13
C LEU A 20 33.17 10.84 41.19
N PRO A 21 33.24 11.76 42.17
CA PRO A 21 32.15 12.01 43.11
C PRO A 21 30.81 12.24 42.39
N ALA A 22 29.70 11.81 42.97
CA ALA A 22 28.38 11.86 42.35
C ALA A 22 27.98 13.28 41.89
N ALA A 23 28.28 14.31 42.71
CA ALA A 23 28.02 15.71 42.39
C ALA A 23 28.80 16.20 41.15
N GLU A 24 30.07 15.78 41.02
CA GLU A 24 30.89 16.16 39.87
C GLU A 24 30.42 15.48 38.57
N ARG A 25 29.99 14.20 38.67
CA ARG A 25 29.39 13.48 37.54
C ARG A 25 28.12 14.17 37.04
N LEU A 26 27.24 14.59 37.95
CA LEU A 26 26.03 15.32 37.59
C LEU A 26 26.35 16.64 36.87
N ARG A 27 27.32 17.41 37.38
CA ARG A 27 27.76 18.67 36.76
C ARG A 27 28.30 18.45 35.34
N LYS A 28 29.19 17.46 35.15
CA LYS A 28 29.75 17.09 33.84
C LYS A 28 28.68 16.61 32.86
N ASN A 29 27.68 15.86 33.34
CA ASN A 29 26.57 15.41 32.50
C ASN A 29 25.71 16.58 32.01
N LEU A 30 25.38 17.53 32.90
CA LEU A 30 24.61 18.73 32.53
C LEU A 30 25.39 19.61 31.54
N GLU A 31 26.69 19.80 31.75
CA GLU A 31 27.56 20.56 30.84
C GLU A 31 27.66 19.87 29.47
N THR A 32 27.84 18.55 29.45
CA THR A 32 27.84 17.75 28.21
C THR A 32 26.51 17.85 27.48
N GLN A 33 25.39 17.84 28.21
CA GLN A 33 24.06 17.98 27.62
C GLN A 33 23.84 19.39 27.04
N ARG A 34 24.30 20.44 27.73
CA ARG A 34 24.27 21.82 27.21
C ARG A 34 25.11 21.94 25.94
N ALA A 35 26.34 21.45 25.94
CA ALA A 35 27.21 21.44 24.77
C ALA A 35 26.60 20.63 23.61
N PHE A 36 25.93 19.52 23.89
CA PHE A 36 25.23 18.75 22.87
C PHE A 36 24.06 19.53 22.26
N ARG A 37 23.23 20.19 23.08
CA ARG A 37 22.12 21.03 22.61
C ARG A 37 22.63 22.21 21.77
N GLN A 38 23.73 22.84 22.20
CA GLN A 38 24.40 23.91 21.43
C GLN A 38 24.81 23.41 20.04
N ARG A 39 25.59 22.32 19.96
CA ARG A 39 26.02 21.74 18.67
C ARG A 39 24.84 21.35 17.77
N LYS A 40 23.74 20.89 18.35
CA LYS A 40 22.52 20.56 17.60
C LYS A 40 21.86 21.83 17.04
N ALA A 41 21.74 22.88 17.83
CA ALA A 41 21.21 24.17 17.39
C ALA A 41 22.07 24.78 16.28
N ASP A 42 23.41 24.78 16.45
CA ASP A 42 24.34 25.29 15.43
C ASP A 42 24.22 24.53 14.10
N LYS A 43 24.06 23.19 14.17
CA LYS A 43 23.85 22.36 12.97
C LYS A 43 22.51 22.65 12.28
N ILE A 44 21.45 22.90 13.05
CA ILE A 44 20.14 23.28 12.49
C ILE A 44 20.26 24.62 11.76
N ALA A 45 20.88 25.62 12.38
CA ALA A 45 21.10 26.93 11.77
C ALA A 45 21.94 26.83 10.47
N GLN A 46 22.97 25.97 10.44
CA GLN A 46 23.75 25.71 9.23
C GLN A 46 22.92 25.05 8.11
N LEU A 47 22.04 24.11 8.46
CA LEU A 47 21.15 23.45 7.49
C LEU A 47 20.11 24.43 6.94
N GLU A 48 19.51 25.27 7.79
CA GLU A 48 18.56 26.31 7.40
C GLU A 48 19.22 27.33 6.45
N ALA A 49 20.43 27.78 6.75
CA ALA A 49 21.20 28.65 5.87
C ALA A 49 21.48 28.01 4.50
N ARG A 50 21.79 26.71 4.46
CA ARG A 50 22.04 25.98 3.22
C ARG A 50 20.76 25.78 2.39
N VAL A 51 19.63 25.56 3.05
CA VAL A 51 18.31 25.48 2.37
C VAL A 51 17.96 26.83 1.76
N ALA A 52 18.14 27.93 2.49
CA ALA A 52 17.92 29.27 1.96
C ALA A 52 18.81 29.56 0.74
N GLN A 53 20.10 29.19 0.81
CA GLN A 53 21.02 29.34 -0.32
C GLN A 53 20.60 28.50 -1.54
N LEU A 54 20.19 27.24 -1.34
CA LEU A 54 19.72 26.38 -2.42
C LEU A 54 18.42 26.92 -3.03
N GLN A 55 17.52 27.47 -2.21
CA GLN A 55 16.30 28.10 -2.69
C GLN A 55 16.62 29.30 -3.59
N THR A 56 17.53 30.19 -3.18
CA THR A 56 17.98 31.30 -4.03
C THR A 56 18.59 30.83 -5.35
N ILE A 57 19.32 29.71 -5.36
CA ILE A 57 19.86 29.12 -6.59
C ILE A 57 18.74 28.56 -7.48
N VAL A 58 17.72 27.92 -6.90
CA VAL A 58 16.55 27.41 -7.63
C VAL A 58 15.76 28.56 -8.22
N ASP A 59 15.49 29.60 -7.45
CA ASP A 59 14.76 30.79 -7.88
C ASP A 59 15.55 31.54 -8.97
N ALA A 60 16.88 31.66 -8.83
CA ALA A 60 17.73 32.27 -9.86
C ALA A 60 17.91 31.40 -11.12
N LYS A 61 17.74 30.08 -11.01
CA LYS A 61 17.81 29.13 -12.14
C LYS A 61 16.44 28.79 -12.73
N GLN A 62 15.35 29.26 -12.14
CA GLN A 62 14.07 29.37 -12.83
C GLN A 62 14.11 30.70 -13.58
N PRO A 63 14.56 30.75 -14.85
CA PRO A 63 14.30 31.92 -15.65
C PRO A 63 12.78 32.12 -15.69
N ASP A 64 12.32 33.33 -15.34
CA ASP A 64 10.94 33.82 -15.47
C ASP A 64 10.42 33.87 -16.93
N SER A 65 10.96 33.03 -17.80
CA SER A 65 10.64 32.94 -19.22
C SER A 65 10.60 31.47 -19.60
N ASN A 66 9.38 30.98 -19.91
CA ASN A 66 9.06 29.74 -20.63
C ASN A 66 8.33 28.64 -19.85
N SER A 67 7.56 28.93 -18.80
CA SER A 67 6.47 28.01 -18.41
C SER A 67 5.54 27.76 -19.61
N SER A 68 5.16 28.82 -20.35
CA SER A 68 4.25 28.64 -21.51
C SER A 68 4.89 27.86 -22.66
N GLU A 69 6.20 28.01 -22.93
CA GLU A 69 6.85 27.30 -24.03
C GLU A 69 7.18 25.85 -23.64
N CYS A 70 7.62 25.58 -22.40
CA CYS A 70 7.76 24.20 -21.91
C CYS A 70 6.41 23.49 -21.84
N ASP A 71 5.35 24.17 -21.41
CA ASP A 71 4.01 23.59 -21.37
C ASP A 71 3.45 23.39 -22.79
N ALA A 72 3.71 24.32 -23.72
CA ALA A 72 3.36 24.15 -25.13
C ALA A 72 4.14 23.00 -25.79
N LEU A 73 5.43 22.84 -25.48
CA LEU A 73 6.25 21.73 -25.97
C LEU A 73 5.79 20.41 -25.35
N ARG A 74 5.46 20.36 -24.06
CA ARG A 74 4.86 19.18 -23.40
C ARG A 74 3.53 18.80 -24.02
N GLN A 75 2.66 19.78 -24.31
CA GLN A 75 1.39 19.55 -25.00
C GLN A 75 1.59 19.01 -26.41
N ARG A 76 2.54 19.57 -27.19
CA ARG A 76 2.87 19.06 -28.53
C ARG A 76 3.43 17.64 -28.51
N LEU A 77 4.27 17.32 -27.52
CA LEU A 77 4.86 16.00 -27.35
C LEU A 77 3.78 14.96 -27.00
N LEU A 78 2.88 15.29 -26.07
CA LEU A 78 1.72 14.45 -25.74
C LEU A 78 0.78 14.23 -26.93
N ALA A 79 0.52 15.27 -27.73
CA ALA A 79 -0.31 15.15 -28.93
C ALA A 79 0.33 14.20 -29.97
N ALA A 80 1.63 14.35 -30.22
CA ALA A 80 2.37 13.50 -31.15
C ALA A 80 2.48 12.05 -30.67
N GLU A 81 2.68 11.82 -29.37
CA GLU A 81 2.68 10.47 -28.78
C GLU A 81 1.32 9.80 -28.89
N CYS A 82 0.24 10.54 -28.66
CA CYS A 82 -1.14 10.05 -28.83
C CYS A 82 -1.40 9.64 -30.29
N GLU A 83 -1.03 10.48 -31.25
CA GLU A 83 -1.14 10.18 -32.69
C GLU A 83 -0.34 8.93 -33.07
N ASN A 84 0.92 8.82 -32.61
CA ASN A 84 1.74 7.64 -32.87
C ASN A 84 1.16 6.37 -32.25
N SER A 85 0.58 6.47 -31.05
CA SER A 85 -0.08 5.36 -30.38
C SER A 85 -1.32 4.89 -31.15
N ILE A 86 -2.17 5.81 -31.61
CA ILE A 86 -3.35 5.49 -32.43
C ILE A 86 -2.93 4.79 -33.72
N LEU A 87 -1.91 5.33 -34.41
CA LEU A 87 -1.39 4.74 -35.64
C LEU A 87 -0.84 3.32 -35.41
N ARG A 88 -0.08 3.08 -34.33
CA ARG A 88 0.44 1.75 -33.99
C ARG A 88 -0.66 0.76 -33.59
N GLN A 89 -1.65 1.19 -32.83
CA GLN A 89 -2.75 0.34 -32.36
C GLN A 89 -3.74 -0.01 -33.47
N SER A 90 -3.92 0.88 -34.43
CA SER A 90 -4.81 0.65 -35.58
C SER A 90 -4.32 -0.48 -36.52
N GLY A 91 -3.16 -1.09 -36.27
CA GLY A 91 -2.61 -2.16 -37.11
C GLY A 91 -2.26 -1.71 -38.54
N ILE A 92 -2.45 -0.43 -38.84
CA ILE A 92 -2.07 0.19 -40.10
C ILE A 92 -0.55 0.44 -40.01
N ALA A 93 0.24 -0.61 -40.23
CA ALA A 93 1.56 -0.42 -40.79
C ALA A 93 1.35 0.19 -42.18
N VAL A 94 1.23 1.52 -42.25
CA VAL A 94 1.25 2.24 -43.52
C VAL A 94 2.66 2.04 -44.06
N ASP A 95 2.86 0.96 -44.80
CA ASP A 95 4.04 0.83 -45.65
C ASP A 95 3.90 1.90 -46.73
N PHE A 96 4.41 3.09 -46.42
CA PHE A 96 4.38 4.23 -47.33
C PHE A 96 5.06 3.89 -48.66
N LYS A 97 5.88 2.84 -48.75
CA LYS A 97 6.46 2.38 -50.02
C LYS A 97 5.49 1.59 -50.91
N ALA A 98 4.48 0.92 -50.36
CA ALA A 98 3.55 0.10 -51.14
C ALA A 98 2.37 0.90 -51.71
N SER A 99 2.16 2.14 -51.28
CA SER A 99 0.97 2.94 -51.61
C SER A 99 1.20 4.07 -52.62
N PHE A 100 2.45 4.32 -53.04
CA PHE A 100 2.71 5.25 -54.14
C PHE A 100 2.77 4.45 -55.45
N PRO A 101 1.82 4.66 -56.38
CA PRO A 101 1.94 4.08 -57.71
C PRO A 101 3.24 4.58 -58.34
N THR A 102 4.03 3.64 -58.86
CA THR A 102 5.18 3.89 -59.72
C THR A 102 4.78 4.92 -60.78
N ALA A 103 5.65 5.91 -61.01
CA ALA A 103 5.37 7.17 -61.74
C ALA A 103 4.71 7.05 -63.13
N ALA A 104 4.57 5.85 -63.69
CA ALA A 104 3.89 5.59 -64.95
C ALA A 104 2.34 5.64 -64.88
N ALA A 105 1.72 5.55 -63.69
CA ALA A 105 0.25 5.55 -63.54
C ALA A 105 -0.34 6.88 -63.00
N ALA A 106 0.50 7.90 -62.78
CA ALA A 106 0.11 9.16 -62.10
C ALA A 106 -0.73 10.14 -62.95
N SER A 107 -0.96 9.85 -64.23
CA SER A 107 -1.59 10.80 -65.17
C SER A 107 -3.13 10.78 -65.19
N ILE A 108 -3.78 9.68 -64.78
CA ILE A 108 -5.21 9.49 -65.10
C ILE A 108 -6.15 9.51 -63.87
N LEU A 109 -5.62 9.44 -62.64
CA LEU A 109 -6.44 9.48 -61.42
C LEU A 109 -6.05 10.64 -60.52
N GLN A 110 -6.47 11.83 -60.92
CA GLN A 110 -6.54 12.99 -60.03
C GLN A 110 -7.64 12.71 -58.98
N THR A 111 -7.29 11.91 -57.98
CA THR A 111 -8.18 11.59 -56.86
C THR A 111 -8.53 12.88 -56.13
N CYS A 112 -9.81 13.23 -56.15
CA CYS A 112 -10.33 14.41 -55.49
C CYS A 112 -9.91 14.42 -54.00
N ASN A 113 -9.56 15.59 -53.46
CA ASN A 113 -9.20 15.75 -52.05
C ASN A 113 -10.31 15.23 -51.11
N LEU A 114 -11.59 15.32 -51.53
CA LEU A 114 -12.73 14.74 -50.81
C LEU A 114 -12.62 13.21 -50.70
N CYS A 115 -12.21 12.52 -51.76
CA CYS A 115 -12.03 11.06 -51.74
C CYS A 115 -10.86 10.64 -50.83
N LYS A 116 -9.81 11.46 -50.70
CA LYS A 116 -8.71 11.20 -49.76
C LYS A 116 -9.14 11.35 -48.31
N VAL A 117 -9.92 12.40 -48.01
CA VAL A 117 -10.48 12.63 -46.67
C VAL A 117 -11.46 11.52 -46.29
N GLU A 118 -12.35 11.11 -47.21
CA GLU A 118 -13.27 9.99 -46.95
C GLU A 118 -12.56 8.66 -46.77
N LYS A 119 -11.49 8.39 -47.55
CA LYS A 119 -10.65 7.21 -47.34
C LYS A 119 -10.00 7.22 -45.95
N ALA A 120 -9.49 8.37 -45.50
CA ALA A 120 -8.92 8.52 -44.15
C ALA A 120 -9.96 8.30 -43.06
N ARG A 121 -11.17 8.89 -43.19
CA ARG A 121 -12.28 8.69 -42.26
C ARG A 121 -12.71 7.22 -42.18
N THR A 122 -12.80 6.54 -43.33
CA THR A 122 -13.15 5.12 -43.40
C THR A 122 -12.10 4.26 -42.68
N LEU A 123 -10.82 4.55 -42.86
CA LEU A 123 -9.73 3.84 -42.17
C LEU A 123 -9.76 4.07 -40.65
N ILE A 124 -10.05 5.30 -40.20
CA ILE A 124 -10.21 5.60 -38.76
C ILE A 124 -11.41 4.83 -38.19
N ALA A 125 -12.54 4.84 -38.87
CA ALA A 125 -13.75 4.13 -38.44
C ALA A 125 -13.52 2.61 -38.38
N LEU A 126 -12.81 2.04 -39.36
CA LEU A 126 -12.40 0.63 -39.34
C LEU A 126 -11.50 0.30 -38.15
N GLY A 127 -10.52 1.17 -37.84
CA GLY A 127 -9.66 1.02 -36.66
C GLY A 127 -10.45 1.04 -35.35
N GLN A 128 -11.44 1.93 -35.23
CA GLN A 128 -12.33 2.00 -34.07
C GLN A 128 -13.20 0.75 -33.94
N LEU A 129 -13.76 0.26 -35.05
CA LEU A 129 -14.55 -0.98 -35.06
C LEU A 129 -13.71 -2.18 -34.63
N GLN A 130 -12.47 -2.29 -35.09
CA GLN A 130 -11.58 -3.38 -34.69
C GLN A 130 -11.21 -3.31 -33.20
N LEU A 131 -10.96 -2.11 -32.67
CA LEU A 131 -10.69 -1.90 -31.25
C LEU A 131 -11.89 -2.28 -30.37
N LEU A 132 -13.10 -1.86 -30.74
CA LEU A 132 -14.33 -2.24 -30.04
C LEU A 132 -14.59 -3.75 -30.13
N THR A 133 -14.32 -4.37 -31.28
CA THR A 133 -14.46 -5.82 -31.45
C THR A 133 -13.51 -6.59 -30.52
N ASN A 134 -12.26 -6.15 -30.41
CA ASN A 134 -11.29 -6.74 -29.49
C ASN A 134 -11.73 -6.56 -28.02
N GLN A 135 -12.24 -5.38 -27.66
CA GLN A 135 -12.72 -5.12 -26.30
C GLN A 135 -13.93 -5.99 -25.93
N VAL A 136 -14.85 -6.21 -26.88
CA VAL A 136 -15.98 -7.14 -26.67
C VAL A 136 -15.49 -8.56 -26.46
N ALA A 137 -14.50 -9.01 -27.24
CA ALA A 137 -13.92 -10.35 -27.09
C ALA A 137 -13.22 -10.53 -25.72
N GLU A 138 -12.46 -9.53 -25.26
CA GLU A 138 -11.82 -9.56 -23.93
C GLU A 138 -12.87 -9.61 -22.80
N LEU A 139 -13.93 -8.81 -22.88
CA LEU A 139 -15.02 -8.81 -21.90
C LEU A 139 -15.83 -10.11 -21.92
N GLN A 140 -15.98 -10.75 -23.08
CA GLN A 140 -16.59 -12.07 -23.20
C GLN A 140 -15.73 -13.13 -22.51
N GLN A 141 -14.41 -13.12 -22.75
CA GLN A 141 -13.48 -14.03 -22.09
C GLN A 141 -13.45 -13.82 -20.57
N GLU A 142 -13.49 -12.57 -20.09
CA GLU A 142 -13.57 -12.27 -18.66
C GLU A 142 -14.87 -12.79 -18.07
N ASN A 143 -16.01 -12.61 -18.74
CA ASN A 143 -17.29 -13.17 -18.32
C ASN A 143 -17.28 -14.70 -18.25
N GLU A 144 -16.69 -15.38 -19.23
CA GLU A 144 -16.53 -16.84 -19.20
C GLU A 144 -15.64 -17.29 -18.03
N THR A 145 -14.55 -16.57 -17.78
CA THR A 145 -13.65 -16.83 -16.66
C THR A 145 -14.35 -16.63 -15.32
N LEU A 146 -15.13 -15.56 -15.17
CA LEU A 146 -15.93 -15.30 -13.97
C LEU A 146 -17.00 -16.39 -13.78
N LYS A 147 -17.74 -16.75 -14.84
CA LYS A 147 -18.72 -17.85 -14.79
C LYS A 147 -18.09 -19.16 -14.33
N ALA A 148 -16.91 -19.50 -14.87
CA ALA A 148 -16.15 -20.68 -14.49
C ALA A 148 -15.68 -20.63 -13.02
N MET A 149 -15.16 -19.50 -12.55
CA MET A 149 -14.72 -19.35 -11.16
C MET A 149 -15.86 -19.44 -10.14
N PHE A 150 -17.06 -18.98 -10.50
CA PHE A 150 -18.20 -18.96 -9.58
C PHE A 150 -19.11 -20.18 -9.70
N GLY A 151 -18.80 -21.15 -10.59
CA GLY A 151 -19.66 -22.31 -10.81
C GLY A 151 -21.08 -21.93 -11.23
N LEU A 152 -21.27 -20.74 -11.80
CA LEU A 152 -22.56 -20.23 -12.25
C LEU A 152 -22.83 -20.83 -13.64
N ASP A 153 -23.19 -22.10 -13.67
CA ASP A 153 -23.74 -22.73 -14.86
C ASP A 153 -25.18 -22.25 -15.02
N LEU A 154 -25.34 -21.05 -15.58
CA LEU A 154 -26.62 -20.40 -15.86
C LEU A 154 -27.32 -21.02 -17.09
N SER A 155 -26.99 -22.24 -17.50
CA SER A 155 -27.76 -22.98 -18.51
C SER A 155 -29.08 -23.52 -17.92
N MET A 156 -29.86 -22.66 -17.26
CA MET A 156 -31.29 -22.92 -17.07
C MET A 156 -32.02 -22.34 -18.29
N PRO A 157 -32.86 -23.12 -19.00
CA PRO A 157 -33.63 -22.62 -20.12
C PRO A 157 -34.53 -21.46 -19.69
N VAL A 158 -34.47 -20.34 -20.42
CA VAL A 158 -35.04 -19.02 -20.10
C VAL A 158 -36.58 -18.97 -20.25
N ASN A 159 -37.28 -20.08 -20.01
CA ASN A 159 -38.71 -20.14 -20.29
C ASN A 159 -39.62 -19.75 -19.12
N ASP A 160 -39.11 -19.39 -17.93
CA ASP A 160 -39.99 -19.10 -16.79
C ASP A 160 -39.43 -18.07 -15.78
N LEU A 161 -39.20 -16.83 -16.22
CA LEU A 161 -38.91 -15.70 -15.32
C LEU A 161 -39.67 -14.45 -15.72
N SER A 162 -41.00 -14.52 -15.57
CA SER A 162 -41.91 -13.38 -15.61
C SER A 162 -42.29 -12.90 -14.20
N LEU A 163 -41.40 -12.93 -13.20
CA LEU A 163 -41.79 -12.45 -11.87
C LEU A 163 -40.64 -12.06 -10.92
N VAL A 164 -39.67 -11.22 -11.31
CA VAL A 164 -39.06 -10.27 -10.36
C VAL A 164 -38.53 -9.06 -11.13
N GLY A 165 -39.19 -7.91 -10.96
CA GLY A 165 -38.70 -6.63 -11.47
C GLY A 165 -37.63 -6.05 -10.53
N PHE A 166 -36.36 -6.23 -10.87
CA PHE A 166 -35.27 -5.41 -10.32
C PHE A 166 -34.85 -4.37 -11.35
N ARG A 167 -35.18 -3.11 -11.08
CA ARG A 167 -34.64 -1.95 -11.78
C ARG A 167 -33.29 -1.62 -11.16
N ILE A 168 -32.22 -1.67 -11.96
CA ILE A 168 -30.88 -1.23 -11.56
C ILE A 168 -30.67 0.16 -12.18
N ASP A 169 -30.74 1.21 -11.36
CA ASP A 169 -30.40 2.56 -11.78
C ASP A 169 -28.90 2.80 -11.57
N ASN A 170 -28.19 2.95 -12.69
CA ASN A 170 -26.75 3.24 -12.74
C ASN A 170 -26.49 4.74 -12.56
N SER A 171 -26.39 5.22 -11.33
CA SER A 171 -25.69 6.49 -11.04
C SER A 171 -25.33 6.63 -9.57
N THR A 172 -24.04 6.59 -9.21
CA THR A 172 -23.40 7.49 -8.22
C THR A 172 -21.88 7.21 -8.07
N PRO A 173 -21.03 8.23 -7.76
CA PRO A 173 -19.59 8.14 -7.87
C PRO A 173 -18.84 7.87 -6.53
N PHE A 174 -17.80 7.03 -6.63
CA PHE A 174 -16.98 6.41 -5.57
C PHE A 174 -16.01 7.34 -4.79
N SER A 175 -16.19 8.66 -4.72
CA SER A 175 -15.08 9.59 -4.41
C SER A 175 -14.98 10.20 -2.99
N ALA A 176 -15.93 10.00 -2.06
CA ALA A 176 -16.00 10.85 -0.86
C ALA A 176 -15.29 10.38 0.43
N PHE A 177 -14.73 9.16 0.53
CA PHE A 177 -14.35 8.61 1.86
C PHE A 177 -12.94 8.97 2.39
N PHE A 178 -11.98 9.39 1.57
CA PHE A 178 -10.57 9.54 2.03
C PHE A 178 -10.10 10.98 2.30
N ALA A 179 -10.97 11.99 2.27
CA ALA A 179 -10.57 13.39 2.47
C ALA A 179 -10.44 13.84 3.94
N SER A 180 -10.91 13.05 4.92
CA SER A 180 -11.06 13.53 6.32
C SER A 180 -9.87 13.30 7.27
N ALA A 181 -8.80 12.61 6.85
CA ALA A 181 -7.69 12.24 7.74
C ALA A 181 -6.39 13.06 7.54
N GLY A 182 -6.52 14.31 7.09
CA GLY A 182 -5.42 15.13 6.57
C GLY A 182 -4.99 16.30 7.45
N ASN A 183 -4.87 16.17 8.77
CA ASN A 183 -4.11 17.13 9.58
C ASN A 183 -3.81 16.59 10.98
N PHE A 184 -2.60 16.08 11.21
CA PHE A 184 -2.11 15.79 12.56
C PHE A 184 -0.60 16.04 12.63
N GLY A 185 -0.21 17.14 13.25
CA GLY A 185 1.12 17.35 13.81
C GLY A 185 1.10 16.90 15.26
N LEU A 186 1.89 15.89 15.62
CA LEU A 186 2.05 15.44 17.00
C LEU A 186 3.50 15.64 17.44
N ASN A 187 3.67 16.58 18.36
CA ASN A 187 4.87 16.77 19.17
C ASN A 187 4.55 16.21 20.55
N MET A 188 5.21 15.12 20.99
CA MET A 188 5.00 14.57 22.33
C MET A 188 6.32 14.10 22.95
N THR A 189 6.51 14.57 24.17
CA THR A 189 7.70 14.47 25.03
C THR A 189 7.67 13.17 25.84
N THR A 190 8.79 12.46 25.90
CA THR A 190 8.91 11.16 26.57
C THR A 190 9.17 11.28 28.08
N GLY A 191 8.34 10.61 28.89
CA GLY A 191 8.56 10.35 30.31
C GLY A 191 8.92 8.88 30.54
N ILE A 192 9.98 8.61 31.29
CA ILE A 192 10.53 7.28 31.57
C ILE A 192 10.06 6.83 32.98
N MET A 193 9.56 5.60 33.10
CA MET A 193 9.28 4.91 34.37
C MET A 193 9.84 3.47 34.31
N PRO A 194 10.43 2.93 35.40
CA PRO A 194 10.95 1.56 35.44
C PRO A 194 9.98 0.59 36.14
N SER A 195 9.99 -0.67 35.70
CA SER A 195 9.21 -1.78 36.24
C SER A 195 10.08 -2.82 36.97
N SER A 196 9.52 -3.49 37.97
CA SER A 196 10.18 -4.51 38.78
C SER A 196 9.39 -5.83 38.90
N SER A 197 10.16 -6.90 39.10
CA SER A 197 9.92 -8.15 39.85
C SER A 197 9.10 -9.33 39.26
N GLN A 198 9.88 -10.32 38.82
CA GLN A 198 9.85 -11.79 38.94
C GLN A 198 8.75 -12.52 39.74
N ALA A 199 8.35 -13.69 39.20
CA ALA A 199 8.20 -14.94 39.95
C ALA A 199 8.32 -16.18 39.02
N SER A 200 8.89 -17.26 39.55
CA SER A 200 9.33 -18.50 38.88
C SER A 200 8.36 -19.66 39.08
N ASN A 201 8.26 -20.59 38.11
CA ASN A 201 7.82 -21.99 38.30
C ASN A 201 8.26 -22.92 37.13
N PRO A 202 8.27 -24.27 37.33
CA PRO A 202 9.28 -25.15 36.71
C PRO A 202 8.79 -26.13 35.61
N ILE A 203 9.76 -26.48 34.76
CA ILE A 203 10.00 -27.71 33.97
C ILE A 203 8.84 -28.25 33.10
N SER A 204 8.90 -27.91 31.81
CA SER A 204 8.21 -28.61 30.71
C SER A 204 9.15 -28.71 29.49
N LEU A 205 9.01 -29.78 28.71
CA LEU A 205 9.95 -30.26 27.69
C LEU A 205 10.41 -29.20 26.68
N THR A 206 11.73 -28.95 26.67
CA THR A 206 12.60 -28.37 25.62
C THR A 206 11.98 -27.45 24.56
N ASN A 207 11.25 -26.42 24.99
CA ASN A 207 11.25 -25.14 24.31
C ASN A 207 12.32 -24.30 24.99
N THR A 208 13.54 -24.28 24.44
CA THR A 208 14.55 -23.31 24.92
C THR A 208 13.96 -21.92 24.72
N PRO A 209 13.77 -21.12 25.79
CA PRO A 209 13.35 -19.75 25.64
C PRO A 209 14.48 -19.03 24.92
N ILE A 210 14.34 -18.88 23.60
CA ILE A 210 15.29 -18.12 22.81
C ILE A 210 15.21 -16.71 23.40
N ASN A 211 16.30 -16.31 24.05
CA ASN A 211 16.50 -14.99 24.62
C ASN A 211 16.63 -14.00 23.45
N THR A 212 15.50 -13.73 22.78
CA THR A 212 15.35 -12.89 21.59
C THR A 212 15.19 -11.42 21.95
N VAL A 213 15.20 -11.09 23.24
CA VAL A 213 15.05 -9.73 23.75
C VAL A 213 16.18 -8.88 23.19
N GLY A 214 15.86 -8.05 22.19
CA GLY A 214 16.77 -7.05 21.62
C GLY A 214 17.36 -7.38 20.25
N LYS A 215 17.06 -8.54 19.64
CA LYS A 215 17.46 -8.80 18.25
C LYS A 215 16.38 -8.40 17.25
N THR A 216 16.77 -7.85 16.11
CA THR A 216 15.81 -7.57 15.03
C THR A 216 15.34 -8.86 14.35
N THR A 217 14.18 -8.80 13.70
CA THR A 217 13.71 -9.90 12.84
C THR A 217 14.74 -10.23 11.75
N VAL A 218 15.41 -9.22 11.20
CA VAL A 218 16.45 -9.38 10.18
C VAL A 218 17.72 -10.03 10.73
N GLU A 219 18.09 -9.77 11.98
CA GLU A 219 19.23 -10.43 12.63
C GLU A 219 18.96 -11.91 12.91
N ILE A 220 17.71 -12.29 13.14
CA ILE A 220 17.32 -13.67 13.46
C ILE A 220 17.11 -14.49 12.18
N TYR A 221 16.39 -13.93 11.21
CA TYR A 221 15.90 -14.66 10.02
C TYR A 221 16.53 -14.20 8.70
N GLY A 222 17.43 -13.21 8.74
CA GLY A 222 18.00 -12.60 7.54
C GLY A 222 17.09 -11.58 6.86
N ALA A 223 17.55 -11.05 5.72
CA ALA A 223 16.81 -10.06 4.96
C ALA A 223 15.51 -10.67 4.38
N PRO A 224 14.37 -9.97 4.45
CA PRO A 224 13.11 -10.49 3.94
C PRO A 224 13.12 -10.53 2.40
N GLU A 225 12.49 -11.56 1.83
CA GLU A 225 12.23 -11.66 0.41
C GLU A 225 11.08 -10.71 0.03
N ILE A 226 11.40 -9.46 -0.33
CA ILE A 226 10.40 -8.46 -0.76
C ILE A 226 10.61 -7.93 -2.18
N GLN A 227 11.80 -8.13 -2.76
CA GLN A 227 12.15 -7.60 -4.08
C GLN A 227 11.25 -8.11 -5.20
N PHE A 228 10.83 -9.38 -5.13
CA PHE A 228 9.90 -9.95 -6.11
C PHE A 228 8.56 -9.18 -6.14
N ALA A 229 8.07 -8.75 -4.97
CA ALA A 229 6.80 -8.04 -4.85
C ALA A 229 6.94 -6.58 -5.29
N ILE A 230 8.09 -5.94 -5.03
CA ILE A 230 8.40 -4.60 -5.56
C ILE A 230 8.37 -4.64 -7.09
N ILE A 231 9.10 -5.58 -7.70
CA ILE A 231 9.15 -5.75 -9.16
C ILE A 231 7.76 -6.09 -9.71
N GLY A 232 7.03 -7.02 -9.07
CA GLY A 232 5.70 -7.45 -9.51
C GLY A 232 4.63 -6.36 -9.38
N ILE A 233 4.72 -5.48 -8.39
CA ILE A 233 3.80 -4.35 -8.24
C ILE A 233 4.19 -3.23 -9.21
N LYS A 234 5.48 -2.95 -9.42
CA LYS A 234 5.95 -1.93 -10.39
C LYS A 234 5.84 -2.37 -11.86
N SER A 235 5.62 -3.64 -12.16
CA SER A 235 5.32 -4.08 -13.52
C SER A 235 3.90 -3.71 -13.96
N ILE A 236 3.02 -3.35 -13.03
CA ILE A 236 1.67 -2.85 -13.32
C ILE A 236 1.78 -1.44 -13.87
N ASN A 237 1.20 -1.19 -15.05
CA ASN A 237 1.30 0.09 -15.77
C ASN A 237 0.89 1.30 -14.92
N SER A 238 -0.21 1.19 -14.16
CA SER A 238 -0.70 2.25 -13.26
C SER A 238 0.23 2.54 -12.08
N LEU A 239 1.16 1.64 -11.76
CA LEU A 239 2.07 1.74 -10.60
C LEU A 239 3.56 1.82 -10.94
N LYS A 240 3.94 1.77 -12.22
CA LYS A 240 5.36 1.71 -12.65
C LYS A 240 6.25 2.77 -12.02
N ASN A 241 5.73 3.99 -11.91
CA ASN A 241 6.43 5.14 -11.31
C ASN A 241 5.78 5.61 -9.99
N CYS A 242 5.01 4.74 -9.32
CA CYS A 242 4.29 5.10 -8.11
C CYS A 242 5.22 5.10 -6.89
N ILE A 243 5.53 6.30 -6.37
CA ILE A 243 6.39 6.49 -5.19
C ILE A 243 5.84 5.80 -3.92
N TYR A 244 4.51 5.62 -3.84
CA TYR A 244 3.90 4.96 -2.68
C TYR A 244 4.29 3.49 -2.57
N VAL A 245 4.65 2.84 -3.68
CA VAL A 245 5.17 1.47 -3.68
C VAL A 245 6.50 1.43 -2.93
N ASP A 246 7.47 2.27 -3.31
CA ASP A 246 8.78 2.30 -2.65
C ASP A 246 8.66 2.63 -1.16
N LEU A 247 7.89 3.69 -0.83
CA LEU A 247 7.67 4.10 0.55
C LEU A 247 6.99 3.00 1.40
N TYR A 248 6.09 2.21 0.79
CA TYR A 248 5.42 1.11 1.47
C TYR A 248 6.45 0.04 1.87
N PHE A 249 7.30 -0.36 0.92
CA PHE A 249 8.32 -1.38 1.16
C PHE A 249 9.44 -0.88 2.09
N ASP A 250 9.79 0.41 2.03
CA ASP A 250 10.70 1.03 3.01
C ASP A 250 10.11 0.98 4.41
N SER A 251 8.82 1.32 4.56
CA SER A 251 8.12 1.25 5.84
C SER A 251 8.01 -0.21 6.34
N PHE A 252 7.81 -1.16 5.42
CA PHE A 252 7.79 -2.58 5.74
C PHE A 252 9.16 -3.09 6.20
N ASN A 253 10.23 -2.71 5.51
CA ASN A 253 11.59 -3.04 5.91
C ASN A 253 11.96 -2.39 7.25
N ALA A 254 11.50 -1.16 7.50
CA ALA A 254 11.63 -0.51 8.80
C ALA A 254 10.93 -1.29 9.91
N ILE A 255 9.72 -1.81 9.67
CA ILE A 255 9.02 -2.70 10.63
C ILE A 255 9.87 -3.92 11.00
N LEU A 256 10.56 -4.51 10.02
CA LEU A 256 11.35 -5.72 10.21
C LEU A 256 12.72 -5.49 10.87
N THR A 257 13.29 -4.30 10.65
CA THR A 257 14.60 -3.89 11.16
C THR A 257 14.52 -3.10 12.47
N THR A 258 13.34 -2.65 12.90
CA THR A 258 13.20 -1.93 14.17
C THR A 258 13.17 -2.91 15.35
N VAL A 259 14.08 -2.71 16.32
CA VAL A 259 14.11 -3.45 17.59
C VAL A 259 13.10 -2.86 18.58
N ALA A 260 12.26 -3.73 19.12
CA ALA A 260 11.55 -3.67 20.42
C ALA A 260 10.65 -2.48 20.80
N ASP A 261 10.71 -1.32 20.14
CA ASP A 261 9.81 -0.20 20.49
C ASP A 261 8.43 -0.38 19.83
N LYS A 262 7.45 -0.72 20.66
CA LYS A 262 6.03 -0.84 20.30
C LYS A 262 5.49 0.43 19.65
N THR A 263 5.92 1.59 20.11
CA THR A 263 5.46 2.88 19.58
C THR A 263 5.94 3.06 18.15
N THR A 264 7.23 2.84 17.91
CA THR A 264 7.82 2.91 16.57
C THR A 264 7.24 1.86 15.63
N TYR A 265 7.05 0.61 16.08
CA TYR A 265 6.38 -0.43 15.28
C TYR A 265 4.99 0.01 14.84
N LYS A 266 4.18 0.54 15.76
CA LYS A 266 2.83 1.03 15.47
C LYS A 266 2.83 2.17 14.46
N GLN A 267 3.74 3.13 14.62
CA GLN A 267 3.90 4.24 13.67
C GLN A 267 4.21 3.74 12.25
N PHE A 268 5.19 2.86 12.11
CA PHE A 268 5.52 2.30 10.79
C PHE A 268 4.39 1.42 10.23
N LYS A 269 3.67 0.68 11.08
CA LYS A 269 2.53 -0.14 10.66
C LYS A 269 1.39 0.73 10.13
N LEU A 270 1.02 1.79 10.83
CA LEU A 270 0.03 2.77 10.38
C LEU A 270 0.47 3.46 9.08
N LYS A 271 1.74 3.86 8.99
CA LYS A 271 2.32 4.42 7.78
C LYS A 271 2.22 3.44 6.60
N ALA A 272 2.59 2.18 6.79
CA ALA A 272 2.49 1.14 5.76
C ALA A 272 1.02 0.91 5.32
N LEU A 273 0.06 0.94 6.23
CA LEU A 273 -1.36 0.82 5.89
C LEU A 273 -1.88 1.99 5.08
N LYS A 274 -1.51 3.23 5.46
CA LYS A 274 -1.83 4.43 4.70
C LYS A 274 -1.25 4.34 3.28
N LEU A 275 0.03 3.94 3.16
CA LEU A 275 0.69 3.79 1.86
C LEU A 275 0.04 2.68 1.03
N ARG A 276 -0.35 1.56 1.64
CA ARG A 276 -1.12 0.50 0.96
C ARG A 276 -2.43 1.04 0.40
N ALA A 277 -3.17 1.85 1.15
CA ALA A 277 -4.39 2.48 0.66
C ALA A 277 -4.12 3.42 -0.53
N MET A 278 -3.03 4.19 -0.49
CA MET A 278 -2.60 5.05 -1.60
C MET A 278 -2.22 4.25 -2.86
N ILE A 279 -1.52 3.12 -2.70
CA ILE A 279 -1.23 2.20 -3.81
C ILE A 279 -2.54 1.69 -4.42
N LEU A 280 -3.47 1.20 -3.60
CA LEU A 280 -4.75 0.70 -4.10
C LEU A 280 -5.60 1.79 -4.76
N LYS A 281 -5.51 3.04 -4.29
CA LYS A 281 -6.19 4.19 -4.92
C LYS A 281 -5.57 4.57 -6.26
N ALA A 282 -4.26 4.40 -6.42
CA ALA A 282 -3.56 4.63 -7.68
C ALA A 282 -3.80 3.51 -8.72
N CYS A 283 -4.35 2.37 -8.31
CA CYS A 283 -4.69 1.26 -9.19
C CYS A 283 -6.08 1.39 -9.81
N ASP A 284 -6.17 0.97 -11.06
CA ASP A 284 -7.41 0.53 -11.69
C ASP A 284 -7.98 -0.71 -10.99
N THR A 285 -9.28 -0.96 -11.16
CA THR A 285 -10.00 -2.04 -10.47
C THR A 285 -9.43 -3.42 -10.75
N ALA A 286 -9.05 -3.70 -11.99
CA ALA A 286 -8.45 -4.99 -12.38
C ALA A 286 -7.08 -5.20 -11.71
N SER A 287 -6.25 -4.16 -11.64
CA SER A 287 -4.91 -4.25 -11.02
C SER A 287 -4.92 -4.35 -9.50
N LYS A 288 -5.98 -3.90 -8.81
CA LYS A 288 -6.09 -4.02 -7.34
C LYS A 288 -5.95 -5.47 -6.87
N LYS A 289 -6.54 -6.43 -7.59
CA LYS A 289 -6.43 -7.86 -7.28
C LYS A 289 -4.97 -8.32 -7.33
N LYS A 290 -4.24 -8.00 -8.41
CA LYS A 290 -2.82 -8.34 -8.57
C LYS A 290 -1.95 -7.75 -7.46
N VAL A 291 -2.21 -6.50 -7.06
CA VAL A 291 -1.50 -5.87 -5.94
C VAL A 291 -1.76 -6.63 -4.63
N LEU A 292 -3.02 -6.97 -4.34
CA LEU A 292 -3.37 -7.71 -3.13
C LEU A 292 -2.73 -9.11 -3.10
N GLU A 293 -2.68 -9.80 -4.24
CA GLU A 293 -1.99 -11.08 -4.39
C GLU A 293 -0.48 -10.96 -4.14
N MET A 294 0.18 -9.94 -4.72
CA MET A 294 1.60 -9.69 -4.48
C MET A 294 1.89 -9.39 -3.02
N LEU A 295 1.06 -8.57 -2.37
CA LEU A 295 1.18 -8.29 -0.93
C LEU A 295 0.97 -9.55 -0.08
N TRP A 296 0.03 -10.41 -0.46
CA TRP A 296 -0.19 -11.69 0.21
C TRP A 296 0.99 -12.66 0.04
N MET A 297 1.61 -12.69 -1.14
CA MET A 297 2.80 -13.51 -1.39
C MET A 297 3.98 -13.13 -0.49
N ILE A 298 4.10 -11.85 -0.08
CA ILE A 298 5.11 -11.44 0.90
C ILE A 298 4.90 -12.16 2.23
N HIS A 299 3.64 -12.25 2.69
CA HIS A 299 3.28 -12.99 3.90
C HIS A 299 3.62 -14.48 3.79
N LYS A 300 3.37 -15.08 2.63
CA LYS A 300 3.66 -16.49 2.38
C LYS A 300 5.15 -16.80 2.33
N ARG A 301 5.96 -15.93 1.74
CA ARG A 301 7.43 -16.13 1.60
C ARG A 301 8.23 -15.77 2.85
N ASN A 302 7.68 -14.98 3.76
CA ASN A 302 8.38 -14.52 4.96
C ASN A 302 7.66 -14.95 6.25
N PRO A 303 7.23 -16.22 6.41
CA PRO A 303 6.35 -16.63 7.50
C PRO A 303 7.00 -16.40 8.87
N ASP A 304 8.30 -16.66 9.00
CA ASP A 304 9.05 -16.51 10.25
C ASP A 304 9.12 -15.05 10.68
N HIS A 305 9.36 -14.14 9.75
CA HIS A 305 9.37 -12.71 10.04
C HIS A 305 8.03 -12.23 10.58
N PHE A 306 6.93 -12.62 9.93
CA PHE A 306 5.58 -12.25 10.38
C PHE A 306 5.19 -12.91 11.69
N ASN A 307 5.56 -14.17 11.90
CA ASN A 307 5.30 -14.88 13.14
C ASN A 307 6.06 -14.24 14.30
N HIS A 308 7.31 -13.82 14.08
CA HIS A 308 8.11 -13.13 15.09
C HIS A 308 7.50 -11.77 15.46
N ILE A 309 7.16 -10.94 14.47
CA ILE A 309 6.44 -9.68 14.70
C ILE A 309 5.14 -9.93 15.45
N ARG A 310 4.37 -10.94 15.05
CA ARG A 310 3.11 -11.28 15.73
C ARG A 310 3.35 -11.71 17.18
N LYS A 311 4.41 -12.45 17.49
CA LYS A 311 4.74 -12.81 18.87
C LYS A 311 5.16 -11.59 19.71
N LEU A 312 6.00 -10.73 19.14
CA LEU A 312 6.50 -9.52 19.82
C LEU A 312 5.39 -8.49 20.12
N TYR A 313 4.47 -8.32 19.18
CA TYR A 313 3.47 -7.24 19.27
C TYR A 313 2.03 -7.74 19.44
N GLY A 314 1.73 -9.00 19.13
CA GLY A 314 0.40 -9.60 19.32
C GLY A 314 0.01 -9.71 20.79
N SER A 315 0.93 -10.16 21.64
CA SER A 315 0.75 -10.16 23.09
C SER A 315 0.51 -8.76 23.68
N ALA A 316 1.01 -7.71 23.01
CA ALA A 316 0.77 -6.33 23.43
C ALA A 316 -0.63 -5.83 23.07
N PHE A 317 -1.21 -6.34 21.98
CA PHE A 317 -2.60 -6.04 21.61
C PHE A 317 -3.58 -6.80 22.52
N GLU A 318 -3.28 -8.07 22.82
CA GLU A 318 -4.08 -8.90 23.73
C GLU A 318 -4.06 -8.33 25.16
N ALA A 319 -2.91 -7.86 25.66
CA ALA A 319 -2.80 -7.29 27.01
C ALA A 319 -3.51 -5.92 27.17
N GLN A 320 -3.72 -5.16 26.09
CA GLN A 320 -4.55 -3.95 26.15
C GLN A 320 -6.04 -4.25 26.11
N GLU A 321 -6.42 -5.47 25.72
CA GLU A 321 -7.80 -5.88 25.56
C GLU A 321 -8.50 -6.16 26.89
N GLU A 322 -7.75 -6.42 27.97
CA GLU A 322 -8.30 -6.63 29.31
C GLU A 322 -8.83 -5.34 29.97
N VAL A 323 -8.48 -4.15 29.47
CA VAL A 323 -8.74 -2.89 30.21
C VAL A 323 -10.11 -2.27 29.89
N ASP A 324 -10.68 -2.53 28.70
CA ASP A 324 -11.99 -2.03 28.33
C ASP A 324 -12.89 -3.18 27.86
N PRO A 325 -13.97 -3.53 28.59
CA PRO A 325 -14.91 -4.55 28.14
C PRO A 325 -15.42 -4.13 26.77
N ILE A 326 -15.23 -5.01 25.78
CA ILE A 326 -15.82 -4.85 24.45
C ILE A 326 -17.31 -4.67 24.70
N PRO A 327 -17.93 -3.54 24.33
CA PRO A 327 -19.38 -3.43 24.43
C PRO A 327 -19.94 -4.57 23.60
N SER A 328 -20.67 -5.49 24.23
CA SER A 328 -21.29 -6.62 23.54
C SER A 328 -22.03 -6.07 22.32
N ALA A 329 -21.83 -6.73 21.16
CA ALA A 329 -22.40 -6.28 19.89
C ALA A 329 -23.93 -6.06 19.96
N SER A 330 -24.60 -6.69 20.94
CA SER A 330 -26.00 -6.50 21.29
C SER A 330 -26.41 -5.10 21.78
N VAL A 331 -25.47 -4.19 22.09
CA VAL A 331 -25.78 -2.86 22.64
C VAL A 331 -25.76 -1.76 21.58
N VAL A 332 -25.25 -2.02 20.38
CA VAL A 332 -25.14 -0.98 19.35
C VAL A 332 -26.35 -1.03 18.43
N ASN A 333 -27.26 -0.06 18.60
CA ASN A 333 -28.32 0.19 17.64
C ASN A 333 -27.72 0.70 16.33
N LEU A 334 -27.65 -0.18 15.32
CA LEU A 334 -27.32 0.19 13.93
C LEU A 334 -28.36 1.14 13.31
N GLU A 335 -29.48 1.37 13.99
CA GLU A 335 -30.55 2.29 13.57
C GLU A 335 -30.12 3.76 13.54
N ASP A 336 -29.09 4.13 14.32
CA ASP A 336 -28.55 5.50 14.34
C ASP A 336 -27.53 5.77 13.22
N VAL A 337 -27.22 4.76 12.40
CA VAL A 337 -26.28 4.86 11.29
C VAL A 337 -27.01 5.38 10.04
N ASP A 338 -26.37 6.30 9.33
CA ASP A 338 -26.89 6.85 8.07
C ASP A 338 -27.33 5.74 7.09
N PRO A 339 -28.50 5.85 6.42
CA PRO A 339 -29.02 4.78 5.54
C PRO A 339 -28.06 4.32 4.45
N GLU A 340 -27.22 5.22 3.92
CA GLU A 340 -26.19 4.87 2.93
C GLU A 340 -25.13 3.97 3.58
N GLN A 341 -24.66 4.33 4.76
CA GLN A 341 -23.71 3.52 5.54
C GLN A 341 -24.31 2.18 5.93
N GLN A 342 -25.58 2.13 6.32
CA GLN A 342 -26.27 0.89 6.68
C GLN A 342 -26.36 -0.08 5.48
N THR A 343 -26.59 0.45 4.29
CA THR A 343 -26.57 -0.33 3.04
C THR A 343 -25.18 -0.93 2.80
N ARG A 344 -24.12 -0.15 3.03
CA ARG A 344 -22.72 -0.61 2.87
C ARG A 344 -22.33 -1.65 3.91
N ILE A 345 -22.72 -1.45 5.17
CA ILE A 345 -22.52 -2.42 6.26
C ILE A 345 -23.19 -3.75 5.91
N SER A 346 -24.45 -3.68 5.45
CA SER A 346 -25.22 -4.86 5.06
C SER A 346 -24.57 -5.62 3.91
N ALA A 347 -24.09 -4.89 2.88
CA ALA A 347 -23.39 -5.51 1.75
C ALA A 347 -22.09 -6.21 2.18
N VAL A 348 -21.26 -5.57 3.03
CA VAL A 348 -20.03 -6.17 3.55
C VAL A 348 -20.32 -7.39 4.43
N ARG A 349 -21.33 -7.29 5.31
CA ARG A 349 -21.78 -8.40 6.16
C ARG A 349 -22.20 -9.61 5.33
N GLN A 350 -23.06 -9.41 4.33
CA GLN A 350 -23.52 -10.50 3.47
C GLN A 350 -22.38 -11.12 2.66
N ALA A 351 -21.46 -10.30 2.16
CA ALA A 351 -20.27 -10.79 1.47
C ALA A 351 -19.38 -11.65 2.39
N LEU A 352 -19.17 -11.26 3.64
CA LEU A 352 -18.37 -12.05 4.60
C LEU A 352 -19.08 -13.34 5.02
N LEU A 353 -20.40 -13.30 5.27
CA LEU A 353 -21.20 -14.48 5.61
C LEU A 353 -21.37 -15.47 4.45
N SER A 354 -21.23 -15.00 3.21
CA SER A 354 -21.22 -15.88 2.03
C SER A 354 -20.04 -16.84 2.02
N ILE A 355 -18.95 -16.52 2.74
CA ILE A 355 -17.77 -17.38 2.85
C ILE A 355 -18.10 -18.54 3.80
N PRO A 356 -18.10 -19.81 3.33
CA PRO A 356 -18.54 -20.95 4.13
C PRO A 356 -17.85 -21.08 5.50
N SER A 357 -16.54 -20.79 5.55
CA SER A 357 -15.74 -20.85 6.78
C SER A 357 -16.07 -19.78 7.83
N LEU A 358 -16.82 -18.74 7.45
CA LEU A 358 -17.17 -17.62 8.32
C LEU A 358 -18.66 -17.58 8.70
N ARG A 359 -19.47 -18.55 8.23
CA ARG A 359 -20.92 -18.57 8.50
C ARG A 359 -21.26 -18.54 10.00
N ASN A 360 -20.42 -19.16 10.82
CA ASN A 360 -20.61 -19.26 12.27
C ASN A 360 -19.97 -18.07 13.03
N GLU A 361 -19.33 -17.13 12.34
CA GLU A 361 -18.60 -16.00 12.92
C GLU A 361 -19.40 -14.68 12.80
N ALA A 362 -20.73 -14.77 12.87
CA ALA A 362 -21.62 -13.62 12.67
C ALA A 362 -21.32 -12.47 13.64
N GLU A 363 -21.05 -12.77 14.92
CA GLU A 363 -20.73 -11.78 15.96
C GLU A 363 -19.39 -11.06 15.66
N SER A 364 -18.36 -11.81 15.28
CA SER A 364 -17.06 -11.28 14.87
C SER A 364 -17.21 -10.37 13.64
N ILE A 365 -18.03 -10.76 12.66
CA ILE A 365 -18.31 -9.97 11.45
C ILE A 365 -19.08 -8.68 11.79
N GLU A 366 -20.10 -8.75 12.64
CA GLU A 366 -20.84 -7.58 13.09
C GLU A 366 -19.93 -6.59 13.82
N THR A 367 -19.09 -7.10 14.72
CA THR A 367 -18.11 -6.30 15.45
C THR A 367 -17.11 -5.65 14.49
N LEU A 368 -16.65 -6.36 13.46
CA LEU A 368 -15.78 -5.80 12.42
C LEU A 368 -16.47 -4.66 11.66
N CYS A 369 -17.70 -4.89 11.20
CA CYS A 369 -18.47 -3.86 10.49
C CYS A 369 -18.68 -2.63 11.38
N PHE A 370 -19.01 -2.82 12.65
CA PHE A 370 -19.17 -1.73 13.60
C PHE A 370 -17.91 -0.85 13.68
N PHE A 371 -16.74 -1.43 13.94
CA PHE A 371 -15.51 -0.65 14.05
C PHE A 371 -15.05 -0.03 12.71
N LEU A 372 -15.43 -0.62 11.57
CA LEU A 372 -15.09 -0.08 10.25
C LEU A 372 -15.90 1.16 9.87
N PHE A 373 -17.17 1.21 10.28
CA PHE A 373 -18.11 2.23 9.80
C PHE A 373 -18.52 3.24 10.88
N VAL A 374 -18.42 2.89 12.17
CA VAL A 374 -18.79 3.77 13.27
C VAL A 374 -17.57 4.50 13.83
N ASN A 375 -17.51 5.81 13.63
CA ASN A 375 -16.42 6.70 14.04
C ASN A 375 -16.46 7.14 15.52
N SER A 376 -17.06 6.35 16.41
CA SER A 376 -17.26 6.71 17.82
C SER A 376 -16.05 6.44 18.72
N TYR A 377 -15.01 5.78 18.21
CA TYR A 377 -13.81 5.43 18.97
C TYR A 377 -12.58 6.17 18.48
N SER A 378 -11.56 6.22 19.33
CA SER A 378 -10.25 6.70 18.90
C SER A 378 -9.75 5.86 17.71
N PRO A 379 -9.12 6.48 16.68
CA PRO A 379 -8.60 5.74 15.53
C PRO A 379 -7.62 4.62 15.92
N GLU A 380 -6.94 4.80 17.05
CA GLU A 380 -6.04 3.81 17.63
C GLU A 380 -6.80 2.58 18.13
N THR A 381 -7.87 2.77 18.90
CA THR A 381 -8.73 1.69 19.40
C THR A 381 -9.38 0.94 18.24
N GLN A 382 -9.94 1.67 17.27
CA GLN A 382 -10.53 1.07 16.06
C GLN A 382 -9.50 0.22 15.32
N PHE A 383 -8.31 0.76 15.09
CA PHE A 383 -7.25 0.07 14.37
C PHE A 383 -6.86 -1.25 15.04
N THR A 384 -6.68 -1.22 16.36
CA THR A 384 -6.36 -2.40 17.17
C THR A 384 -7.47 -3.45 17.05
N LYS A 385 -8.74 -3.06 17.26
CA LYS A 385 -9.89 -3.96 17.23
C LYS A 385 -10.12 -4.56 15.85
N ILE A 386 -10.13 -3.75 14.80
CA ILE A 386 -10.22 -4.21 13.40
C ILE A 386 -9.09 -5.20 13.10
N THR A 387 -7.86 -4.92 13.55
CA THR A 387 -6.73 -5.80 13.29
C THR A 387 -6.87 -7.14 14.01
N SER A 388 -7.33 -7.14 15.26
CA SER A 388 -7.58 -8.35 16.06
C SER A 388 -8.65 -9.23 15.41
N ILE A 389 -9.84 -8.68 15.17
CA ILE A 389 -10.97 -9.41 14.58
C ILE A 389 -10.61 -9.93 13.18
N LYS A 390 -9.93 -9.12 12.37
CA LYS A 390 -9.47 -9.55 11.05
C LYS A 390 -8.52 -10.73 11.14
N HIS A 391 -7.62 -10.79 12.12
CA HIS A 391 -6.75 -11.96 12.30
C HIS A 391 -7.54 -13.21 12.71
N GLN A 392 -8.52 -13.08 13.60
CA GLN A 392 -9.41 -14.19 13.98
C GLN A 392 -10.16 -14.75 12.77
N LEU A 393 -10.81 -13.88 11.99
CA LEU A 393 -11.52 -14.28 10.77
C LEU A 393 -10.58 -14.93 9.74
N TYR A 394 -9.36 -14.39 9.57
CA TYR A 394 -8.37 -15.02 8.69
C TYR A 394 -7.91 -16.40 9.16
N ALA A 395 -7.78 -16.62 10.47
CA ALA A 395 -7.44 -17.93 11.01
C ALA A 395 -8.52 -18.95 10.66
N LYS A 396 -9.81 -18.58 10.81
CA LYS A 396 -10.95 -19.43 10.42
C LYS A 396 -11.00 -19.76 8.93
N CYS A 397 -10.74 -18.77 8.07
CA CYS A 397 -10.63 -19.05 6.64
C CYS A 397 -9.48 -20.01 6.31
N ARG A 398 -8.38 -19.96 7.08
CA ARG A 398 -7.21 -20.80 6.84
C ARG A 398 -7.44 -22.24 7.28
N GLU A 399 -8.02 -22.47 8.46
CA GLU A 399 -8.35 -23.81 8.98
C GLU A 399 -9.12 -24.63 7.94
N ASN A 400 -10.19 -24.06 7.37
CA ASN A 400 -11.00 -24.75 6.35
C ASN A 400 -10.29 -24.98 5.01
N MET A 401 -9.30 -24.15 4.65
CA MET A 401 -8.52 -24.39 3.42
C MET A 401 -7.62 -25.60 3.57
N GLU A 402 -7.00 -25.78 4.75
CA GLU A 402 -6.14 -26.94 5.03
C GLU A 402 -6.97 -28.24 5.05
N ASP A 403 -8.21 -28.20 5.52
CA ASP A 403 -9.14 -29.35 5.49
C ASP A 403 -9.62 -29.72 4.08
N SER A 404 -9.66 -28.78 3.14
CA SER A 404 -10.13 -29.03 1.77
C SER A 404 -9.09 -29.66 0.83
N VAL A 405 -7.82 -29.68 1.25
CA VAL A 405 -6.69 -30.19 0.47
C VAL A 405 -6.31 -31.62 0.88
N ASN A 406 -6.79 -32.09 2.03
CA ASN A 406 -6.67 -33.47 2.49
C ASN A 406 -7.93 -34.27 2.16
#